data_AF-A0A935EH26-F1
#
_entry.id   AF-A0A935EH26-F1
#
_cell.length_a   1.000
_cell.length_b   1.000
_cell.length_c   1.000
_cell.angle_alpha   90.00
_cell.angle_beta   90.00
_cell.angle_gamma   90.00
#
_symmetry.space_group_name_H-M   'P 1'
#
loop_
_entity.id
_entity.type
_entity.pdbx_description
1 polymer ?
#
loop_
_entity_poly.entity_id
_entity_poly.type
_entity_poly.pdbx_seq_one_letter_code
_entity_poly.pdbx_strand_id
1 'polypeptide(L)'
;MSEEKPVPTKGMRIIGHVLSVLSILFLLFSASGKFFKPEGMEVNVTPLGWRMDQMTTLGIVELACIVFYAIPQTSVFGAILLTAYLGGATATHARIDQPFIIPIILGGVMWLGLYLREPRLWPLTPIRK
;
A
#
# COMPACT_ATOMS: atom_id res chain seq x y z
N MET A 1 29.00 25.10 7.07
CA MET A 1 28.18 25.21 5.84
C MET A 1 26.89 24.48 6.13
N SER A 2 25.82 25.21 6.43
CA SER A 2 24.53 24.63 6.79
C SER A 2 23.98 23.92 5.56
N GLU A 3 23.89 22.59 5.57
CA GLU A 3 23.18 21.85 4.53
C GLU A 3 21.73 22.37 4.50
N GLU A 4 21.38 23.08 3.45
CA GLU A 4 20.02 23.52 3.21
C GLU A 4 19.18 22.25 2.91
N LYS A 5 18.39 21.82 3.89
CA LYS A 5 17.54 20.64 3.73
C LYS A 5 16.52 20.93 2.63
N PRO A 6 16.49 20.15 1.56
CA PRO A 6 15.63 20.45 0.42
C PRO A 6 14.16 20.40 0.87
N VAL A 7 13.42 21.48 0.58
CA VAL A 7 12.04 21.66 1.03
C VAL A 7 11.09 21.31 -0.12
N PRO A 8 10.08 20.45 0.09
CA PRO A 8 9.13 20.08 -0.94
C PRO A 8 8.29 21.29 -1.33
N THR A 9 8.16 21.49 -2.63
CA THR A 9 7.30 22.53 -3.21
C THR A 9 5.85 22.27 -2.85
N LYS A 10 5.01 23.31 -2.90
CA LYS A 10 3.57 23.19 -2.65
C LYS A 10 2.91 22.14 -3.56
N GLY A 11 3.30 22.10 -4.83
CA GLY A 11 2.81 21.11 -5.80
C GLY A 11 3.18 19.68 -5.44
N MET A 12 4.43 19.43 -5.06
CA MET A 12 4.88 18.09 -4.62
C MET A 12 4.09 17.57 -3.42
N ARG A 13 3.82 18.43 -2.42
CA ARG A 13 3.01 18.04 -1.27
C ARG A 13 1.58 17.66 -1.67
N ILE A 14 0.95 18.47 -2.52
CA ILE A 14 -0.43 18.20 -2.99
C ILE A 14 -0.47 16.87 -3.73
N ILE A 15 0.43 16.65 -4.69
CA ILE A 15 0.51 15.38 -5.44
C ILE A 15 0.75 14.21 -4.47
N GLY A 16 1.70 14.36 -3.53
CA GLY A 16 1.99 13.35 -2.54
C GLY A 16 0.77 12.96 -1.69
N HIS A 17 -0.01 13.94 -1.25
CA HIS A 17 -1.27 13.69 -0.53
C HIS A 17 -2.32 13.01 -1.41
N VAL A 18 -2.51 13.47 -2.66
CA VAL A 18 -3.46 12.85 -3.59
C VAL A 18 -3.12 11.38 -3.83
N LEU A 19 -1.87 11.06 -4.15
CA LEU A 19 -1.43 9.67 -4.36
C LEU A 19 -1.59 8.81 -3.10
N SER A 20 -1.29 9.38 -1.93
CA SER A 20 -1.48 8.68 -0.65
C SER A 20 -2.95 8.36 -0.38
N VAL A 21 -3.84 9.35 -0.60
CA VAL A 21 -5.30 9.18 -0.42
C VAL A 21 -5.86 8.17 -1.41
N LEU A 22 -5.46 8.24 -2.69
CA LEU A 22 -5.87 7.26 -3.69
C LEU A 22 -5.44 5.84 -3.31
N SER A 23 -4.21 5.67 -2.82
CA SER A 23 -3.70 4.37 -2.37
C SER A 23 -4.52 3.85 -1.18
N ILE A 24 -4.81 4.70 -0.19
CA ILE A 24 -5.64 4.36 0.96
C ILE A 24 -7.05 3.95 0.52
N LEU A 25 -7.69 4.72 -0.35
CA LEU A 25 -9.05 4.43 -0.82
C LEU A 25 -9.12 3.09 -1.57
N PHE A 26 -8.14 2.81 -2.42
CA PHE A 26 -8.07 1.54 -3.14
C PHE A 26 -7.90 0.36 -2.17
N LEU A 27 -7.01 0.49 -1.19
CA LEU A 27 -6.78 -0.55 -0.17
C LEU A 27 -8.00 -0.73 0.74
N LEU A 28 -8.69 0.35 1.11
CA LEU A 28 -9.93 0.27 1.89
C LEU A 28 -11.04 -0.45 1.11
N PHE A 29 -11.13 -0.23 -0.20
CA PHE A 29 -12.04 -0.98 -1.06
C PHE A 29 -11.68 -2.48 -1.13
N SER A 30 -10.39 -2.80 -1.25
CA SER A 30 -9.89 -4.18 -1.18
C SER A 30 -10.19 -4.85 0.17
N ALA A 31 -9.99 -4.13 1.27
CA ALA A 31 -10.25 -4.62 2.62
C ALA A 31 -11.75 -4.81 2.86
N SER A 32 -12.60 -3.87 2.44
CA SER A 32 -14.05 -3.96 2.62
C SER A 32 -14.65 -5.20 1.95
N GLY A 33 -14.18 -5.55 0.76
CA GLY A 33 -14.56 -6.80 0.09
C GLY A 33 -14.31 -8.06 0.93
N LYS A 34 -13.24 -8.07 1.73
CA LYS A 34 -12.90 -9.19 2.63
C LYS A 34 -13.80 -9.28 3.86
N PHE A 35 -14.40 -8.17 4.29
CA PHE A 35 -15.37 -8.15 5.38
C PHE A 35 -16.79 -8.46 4.92
N PHE A 36 -17.22 -7.88 3.80
CA PHE A 36 -18.58 -8.06 3.29
C PHE A 36 -18.82 -9.40 2.62
N LYS A 37 -17.77 -10.02 2.07
CA LYS A 37 -17.83 -11.35 1.43
C LYS A 37 -19.05 -11.48 0.48
N PRO A 38 -19.14 -10.62 -0.55
CA PRO A 38 -20.28 -10.63 -1.47
C PRO A 38 -20.48 -12.02 -2.10
N GLU A 39 -21.72 -12.33 -2.48
CA GLU A 39 -22.04 -13.59 -3.14
C GLU A 39 -21.12 -13.82 -4.34
N GLY A 40 -20.58 -15.04 -4.45
CA GLY A 40 -19.64 -15.41 -5.51
C GLY A 40 -18.17 -15.04 -5.25
N MET A 41 -17.81 -14.41 -4.12
CA MET A 41 -16.40 -14.14 -3.77
C MET A 41 -15.55 -15.41 -3.73
N GLU A 42 -16.14 -16.55 -3.38
CA GLU A 42 -15.46 -17.85 -3.31
C GLU A 42 -14.79 -18.26 -4.62
N VAL A 43 -15.37 -17.88 -5.76
CA VAL A 43 -14.81 -18.14 -7.11
C VAL A 43 -13.45 -17.46 -7.29
N ASN A 44 -13.24 -16.31 -6.63
CA ASN A 44 -11.99 -15.57 -6.69
C ASN A 44 -11.01 -15.97 -5.58
N VAL A 45 -11.51 -16.45 -4.44
CA VAL A 45 -10.68 -16.75 -3.25
C VAL A 45 -10.17 -18.18 -3.23
N THR A 46 -11.01 -19.15 -3.59
CA THR A 46 -10.65 -20.57 -3.53
C THR A 46 -9.50 -20.95 -4.48
N PRO A 47 -9.38 -20.41 -5.72
CA PRO A 47 -8.25 -20.72 -6.59
C PRO A 47 -6.92 -20.17 -6.06
N LEU A 48 -6.96 -19.12 -5.23
CA LEU A 48 -5.77 -18.56 -4.58
C LEU A 48 -5.21 -19.47 -3.47
N GLY A 49 -5.93 -20.54 -3.12
CA GLY A 49 -5.57 -21.45 -2.02
C GLY A 49 -5.91 -20.90 -0.63
N TRP A 50 -6.71 -19.82 -0.56
CA TRP A 50 -7.21 -19.27 0.69
C TRP A 50 -8.61 -19.78 1.00
N ARG A 51 -8.93 -19.88 2.29
CA ARG A 51 -10.27 -20.19 2.76
C ARG A 51 -11.05 -18.91 3.07
N MET A 52 -12.38 -18.97 2.95
CA MET A 52 -13.26 -17.81 3.18
C MET A 52 -13.25 -17.30 4.64
N ASP A 53 -12.94 -18.15 5.61
CA ASP A 53 -12.75 -17.76 7.01
C ASP A 53 -11.44 -16.97 7.22
N GLN A 54 -10.41 -17.22 6.41
CA GLN A 54 -9.14 -16.48 6.45
C GLN A 54 -9.26 -15.06 5.87
N MET A 55 -10.24 -14.80 5.01
CA MET A 55 -10.42 -13.47 4.38
C MET A 55 -10.60 -12.36 5.41
N THR A 56 -11.39 -12.61 6.45
CA THR A 56 -11.60 -11.60 7.51
C THR A 56 -10.30 -11.28 8.23
N THR A 57 -9.46 -12.28 8.51
CA THR A 57 -8.15 -12.09 9.14
C THR A 57 -7.23 -11.26 8.24
N LEU A 58 -7.17 -11.57 6.94
CA LEU A 58 -6.40 -10.77 5.97
C LEU A 58 -6.92 -9.33 5.88
N GLY A 59 -8.24 -9.13 5.90
CA GLY A 59 -8.85 -7.80 5.92
C GLY A 59 -8.49 -6.99 7.17
N ILE A 60 -8.40 -7.63 8.35
CA ILE A 60 -7.95 -6.99 9.59
C ILE A 60 -6.48 -6.57 9.48
N VAL A 61 -5.61 -7.45 8.96
CA VAL A 61 -4.19 -7.14 8.77
C VAL A 61 -4.02 -5.99 7.78
N GLU A 62 -4.72 -6.03 6.65
CA GLU A 62 -4.72 -4.96 5.64
C GLU A 62 -5.16 -3.63 6.25
N LEU A 63 -6.27 -3.63 7.00
CA LEU A 63 -6.80 -2.42 7.63
C LEU A 63 -5.84 -1.85 8.67
N ALA A 64 -5.18 -2.69 9.48
CA ALA A 64 -4.16 -2.25 10.42
C ALA A 64 -2.99 -1.56 9.69
N CYS A 65 -2.53 -2.14 8.59
CA CYS A 65 -1.47 -1.55 7.77
C CYS A 65 -1.89 -0.19 7.16
N ILE A 66 -3.13 -0.08 6.67
CA ILE A 66 -3.71 1.18 6.18
C ILE A 66 -3.74 2.24 7.28
N VAL A 67 -4.17 1.89 8.49
CA VAL A 67 -4.22 2.83 9.63
C VAL A 67 -2.84 3.36 9.95
N PHE A 68 -1.82 2.51 10.04
CA PHE A 68 -0.44 2.96 10.25
C PHE A 68 0.05 3.86 9.12
N TYR A 69 -0.33 3.60 7.87
CA TYR A 69 0.07 4.41 6.72
C TYR A 69 -0.64 5.78 6.67
N ALA A 70 -1.91 5.82 7.10
CA ALA A 70 -2.73 7.02 7.08
C ALA A 70 -2.30 8.04 8.16
N ILE A 71 -1.83 7.57 9.31
CA ILE A 71 -1.36 8.44 10.40
C ILE A 71 0.03 9.01 10.04
N PRO A 72 0.21 10.34 9.94
CA PRO A 72 1.45 10.95 9.48
C PRO A 72 2.69 10.49 10.26
N GLN A 73 2.56 10.35 11.59
CA GLN A 73 3.64 9.96 12.50
C GLN A 73 4.15 8.54 12.27
N THR A 74 3.30 7.64 11.76
CA THR A 74 3.63 6.23 11.51
C THR A 74 3.66 5.88 10.03
N SER A 75 3.48 6.86 9.14
CA SER A 75 3.24 6.64 7.72
C SER A 75 4.34 5.83 7.01
N VAL A 76 5.61 6.04 7.39
CA VAL A 76 6.75 5.25 6.89
C VAL A 76 6.65 3.80 7.32
N PHE A 77 6.33 3.54 8.59
CA PHE A 77 6.14 2.19 9.10
C PHE A 77 4.95 1.50 8.42
N GLY A 78 3.83 2.23 8.26
CA GLY A 78 2.69 1.73 7.50
C GLY A 78 3.01 1.40 6.05
N ALA A 79 3.85 2.20 5.37
CA ALA A 79 4.29 1.90 4.01
C ALA A 79 5.14 0.63 3.93
N ILE A 80 6.01 0.38 4.92
CA ILE A 80 6.79 -0.86 5.02
C ILE A 80 5.86 -2.06 5.21
N LEU A 81 4.90 -1.97 6.13
CA LEU A 81 3.91 -3.03 6.37
C LEU A 81 3.06 -3.31 5.13
N LEU A 82 2.56 -2.27 4.46
CA LEU A 82 1.81 -2.41 3.22
C LEU A 82 2.65 -3.01 2.10
N THR A 83 3.95 -2.72 2.05
CA THR A 83 4.86 -3.36 1.07
C THR A 83 4.96 -4.86 1.32
N ALA A 84 5.09 -5.28 2.58
CA ALA A 84 5.10 -6.70 2.94
C ALA A 84 3.75 -7.37 2.59
N TYR A 85 2.64 -6.73 2.91
CA TYR A 85 1.30 -7.21 2.60
C TYR A 85 1.06 -7.35 1.08
N LEU A 86 1.39 -6.31 0.31
CA LEU A 86 1.26 -6.31 -1.15
C LEU A 86 2.21 -7.30 -1.82
N GLY A 87 3.42 -7.52 -1.26
CA GLY A 87 4.32 -8.58 -1.71
C GLY A 87 3.71 -9.98 -1.55
N GLY A 88 3.00 -10.23 -0.44
CA GLY A 88 2.23 -11.45 -0.25
C GLY A 88 1.10 -11.62 -1.28
N ALA A 89 0.39 -10.53 -1.60
CA ALA A 89 -0.62 -10.54 -2.66
C ALA A 89 -0.01 -10.82 -4.04
N THR A 90 1.12 -10.18 -4.37
CA THR A 90 1.88 -10.45 -5.60
C THR A 90 2.27 -11.92 -5.70
N ALA A 91 2.87 -12.49 -4.64
CA ALA A 91 3.28 -13.89 -4.62
C ALA A 91 2.09 -14.86 -4.75
N THR A 92 0.96 -14.54 -4.11
CA THR A 92 -0.27 -15.34 -4.20
C THR A 92 -0.78 -15.44 -5.64
N HIS A 93 -0.89 -14.31 -6.34
CA HIS A 93 -1.34 -14.30 -7.75
C HIS A 93 -0.31 -14.92 -8.69
N ALA A 94 0.98 -14.60 -8.52
CA ALA A 94 2.05 -15.15 -9.35
C ALA A 94 2.15 -16.67 -9.25
N ARG A 95 1.91 -17.26 -8.07
CA ARG A 95 1.94 -18.72 -7.86
C ARG A 95 0.94 -19.49 -8.71
N ILE A 96 -0.17 -18.85 -9.11
CA ILE A 96 -1.26 -19.48 -9.87
C ILE A 96 -1.42 -18.86 -11.27
N ASP A 97 -0.36 -18.24 -11.78
CA ASP A 97 -0.30 -17.60 -13.10
C ASP A 97 -1.40 -16.54 -13.34
N GLN A 98 -1.88 -15.89 -12.28
CA GLN A 98 -2.82 -14.78 -12.37
C GLN A 98 -2.10 -13.42 -12.45
N PRO A 99 -2.77 -12.38 -13.00
CA PRO A 99 -2.21 -11.03 -13.03
C PRO A 99 -1.83 -10.51 -11.62
N PHE A 100 -0.55 -10.19 -11.43
CA PHE A 100 0.00 -9.74 -10.13
C PHE A 100 0.58 -8.31 -10.17
N ILE A 101 0.37 -7.58 -11.28
CA ILE A 101 0.96 -6.26 -11.52
C ILE A 101 0.30 -5.17 -10.67
N ILE A 102 -1.00 -5.29 -10.40
CA ILE A 102 -1.77 -4.31 -9.63
C ILE A 102 -1.18 -4.04 -8.23
N PRO A 103 -0.90 -5.04 -7.36
CA PRO A 103 -0.27 -4.78 -6.06
C PRO A 103 1.11 -4.13 -6.17
N ILE A 104 1.87 -4.38 -7.23
CA ILE A 104 3.18 -3.76 -7.47
C ILE A 104 3.01 -2.27 -7.81
N ILE A 105 2.11 -1.94 -8.75
CA ILE A 105 1.81 -0.55 -9.12
C ILE A 105 1.32 0.21 -7.90
N LEU A 106 0.40 -0.39 -7.13
CA LEU A 106 -0.14 0.23 -5.92
C LEU A 106 0.95 0.52 -4.88
N GLY A 107 1.86 -0.43 -4.65
CA GLY A 107 3.01 -0.22 -3.78
C GLY A 107 3.89 0.93 -4.27
N GLY A 108 4.16 1.00 -5.59
CA GLY A 108 4.92 2.09 -6.19
C GLY A 108 4.25 3.46 -6.03
N VAL A 109 2.95 3.56 -6.31
CA VAL A 109 2.16 4.79 -6.15
C VAL A 109 2.12 5.25 -4.68
N MET A 110 1.94 4.32 -3.75
CA MET A 110 1.95 4.56 -2.31
C MET A 110 3.30 5.13 -1.85
N TRP A 111 4.41 4.52 -2.26
CA TRP A 111 5.76 5.01 -1.94
C TRP A 111 6.07 6.34 -2.60
N LEU A 112 5.67 6.55 -3.86
CA LEU A 112 5.82 7.82 -4.54
C LEU A 112 5.05 8.94 -3.82
N GLY A 113 3.80 8.67 -3.43
CA GLY A 113 2.99 9.61 -2.66
C GLY A 113 3.65 10.00 -1.33
N LEU A 114 4.19 9.01 -0.63
CA LEU A 114 4.92 9.24 0.62
C LEU A 114 6.23 10.01 0.40
N TYR A 115 7.01 9.63 -0.60
CA TYR A 115 8.26 10.28 -0.98
C TYR A 115 8.05 11.76 -1.29
N LEU A 116 7.01 12.13 -2.04
CA LEU A 116 6.74 13.52 -2.42
C LEU A 116 6.34 14.41 -1.23
N ARG A 117 5.75 13.85 -0.17
CA ARG A 117 5.28 14.60 1.00
C ARG A 117 6.20 14.54 2.22
N GLU A 118 7.10 13.56 2.30
CA GLU A 118 8.00 13.34 3.44
C GLU A 118 9.49 13.52 3.05
N PRO A 119 10.06 14.71 3.23
CA PRO A 119 11.45 15.02 2.86
C PRO A 119 12.49 14.22 3.64
N ARG A 120 12.12 13.74 4.83
CA ARG A 120 13.00 12.91 5.67
C ARG A 120 13.36 11.58 4.98
N LEU A 121 12.60 11.16 3.97
CA LEU A 121 12.87 9.95 3.19
C LEU A 121 13.89 10.17 2.06
N TRP A 122 14.13 11.41 1.61
CA TRP A 122 14.97 11.65 0.44
C TRP A 122 16.44 11.24 0.62
N PRO A 123 17.07 11.41 1.79
CA PRO A 123 18.42 10.91 2.02
C PRO A 123 18.51 9.38 2.11
N LEU A 124 17.38 8.69 2.30
CA LEU A 124 17.31 7.24 2.48
C LEU A 124 17.09 6.48 1.17
N THR A 125 16.78 7.17 0.08
CA THR A 125 16.54 6.48 -1.19
C THR A 125 17.86 5.98 -1.80
N PRO A 126 17.90 4.73 -2.31
CA PRO A 126 19.10 4.16 -2.92
C PRO A 126 19.40 4.73 -4.32
N ILE A 127 18.62 5.73 -4.77
CA ILE A 127 18.79 6.38 -6.06
C ILE A 127 20.02 7.29 -5.95
N ARG A 128 21.15 6.82 -6.50
CA ARG A 128 22.38 7.61 -6.58
C ARG A 128 22.14 8.86 -7.43
N LYS A 129 22.70 9.99 -6.96
CA LYS A 129 22.75 11.25 -7.71
C LYS A 129 23.71 11.13 -8.90
#